data_AF-A0A1F3T324-F1
#
_entry.id   AF-A0A1F3T324-F1
#
_cell.length_a   1.000
_cell.length_b   1.000
_cell.length_c   1.000
_cell.angle_alpha   90.00
_cell.angle_beta   90.00
_cell.angle_gamma   90.00
#
_symmetry.space_group_name_H-M   'P 1'
#
loop_
_entity.id
_entity.type
_entity.pdbx_description
1 polymer ?
#
loop_
_entity_poly.entity_id
_entity_poly.type
_entity_poly.pdbx_seq_one_letter_code
_entity_poly.pdbx_strand_id
1 'polypeptide(L)'
;MKTQTKSQIVKIITKKGRIRPSDLAKLLKITPQALHRHLKSLVAEKIIQSRGSSPKTVYEIIGRPDLEKIKDWFCSSKITQNPSDISETRDVFQGRLNKFKDLKKSLQSDNLLALIISTTGEIGNNSFDHNMGQWSGVPGCWFNFQISGKFLWIVIADRGQGIFKSLSKVDASIKNDDEALKIAFEKQISGRSPERRGNGLKYVLNNILGNENRGIACHSGRAQICYGDLGMKCLKEMENFPLRSYGTFTLMCWGIK
;
A
#
# COMPACT_ATOMS: atom_id res chain seq x y z
N MET A 1 9.14 -24.51 -18.99
CA MET A 1 9.03 -25.25 -17.71
C MET A 1 9.98 -24.62 -16.68
N LYS A 2 9.51 -24.13 -15.53
CA LYS A 2 10.40 -23.59 -14.48
C LYS A 2 11.12 -24.74 -13.79
N THR A 3 12.44 -24.69 -13.72
CA THR A 3 13.21 -25.67 -12.93
C THR A 3 12.87 -25.51 -11.44
N GLN A 4 12.98 -26.59 -10.65
CA GLN A 4 12.71 -26.58 -9.21
C GLN A 4 13.49 -25.46 -8.49
N THR A 5 14.74 -25.22 -8.87
CA THR A 5 15.60 -24.16 -8.33
C THR A 5 15.09 -22.76 -8.64
N LYS A 6 14.61 -22.48 -9.87
CA LYS A 6 14.02 -21.17 -10.21
C LYS A 6 12.78 -20.89 -9.36
N SER A 7 11.94 -21.89 -9.16
CA SER A 7 10.75 -21.77 -8.31
C SER A 7 11.11 -21.50 -6.84
N GLN A 8 12.16 -22.16 -6.33
CA GLN A 8 12.68 -21.88 -4.98
C GLN A 8 13.25 -20.47 -4.84
N ILE A 9 14.02 -19.99 -5.84
CA ILE A 9 14.53 -18.60 -5.87
C ILE A 9 13.37 -17.61 -5.75
N VAL A 10 12.34 -17.75 -6.60
CA VAL A 10 11.16 -16.88 -6.58
C VAL A 10 10.46 -16.93 -5.23
N LYS A 11 10.29 -18.12 -4.64
CA LYS A 11 9.66 -18.27 -3.31
C LYS A 11 10.46 -17.57 -2.21
N ILE A 12 11.78 -17.66 -2.23
CA ILE A 12 12.66 -17.00 -1.25
C ILE A 12 12.57 -15.47 -1.40
N ILE A 13 12.72 -14.95 -2.62
CA ILE A 13 12.63 -13.50 -2.89
C ILE A 13 11.23 -12.99 -2.51
N THR A 14 10.17 -13.75 -2.82
CA THR A 14 8.80 -13.40 -2.44
C THR A 14 8.63 -13.27 -0.92
N LYS A 15 9.25 -14.17 -0.15
CA LYS A 15 9.19 -14.13 1.32
C LYS A 15 10.06 -13.03 1.93
N LYS A 16 11.23 -12.77 1.33
CA LYS A 16 12.23 -11.83 1.86
C LYS A 16 12.07 -10.39 1.34
N GLY A 17 11.25 -10.18 0.31
CA GLY A 17 11.13 -8.89 -0.39
C GLY A 17 12.29 -8.66 -1.36
N ARG A 18 13.48 -8.45 -0.81
CA ARG A 18 14.74 -8.22 -1.54
C ARG A 18 15.86 -9.09 -0.98
N ILE A 19 16.76 -9.57 -1.85
CA ILE A 19 17.89 -10.40 -1.41
C ILE A 19 19.14 -10.17 -2.26
N ARG A 20 20.32 -10.24 -1.62
CA ARG A 20 21.61 -10.23 -2.33
C ARG A 20 21.90 -11.59 -2.95
N PRO A 21 22.61 -11.65 -4.08
CA PRO A 21 23.06 -12.92 -4.66
C PRO A 21 23.87 -13.79 -3.70
N SER A 22 24.74 -13.18 -2.88
CA SER A 22 25.55 -13.89 -1.89
C SER A 22 24.70 -14.63 -0.86
N ASP A 23 23.65 -13.99 -0.37
CA ASP A 23 22.79 -14.55 0.68
C ASP A 23 21.86 -15.61 0.09
N LEU A 24 21.37 -15.37 -1.13
CA LEU A 24 20.55 -16.33 -1.86
C LEU A 24 21.34 -17.61 -2.22
N ALA A 25 22.61 -17.48 -2.61
CA ALA A 25 23.49 -18.63 -2.89
C ALA A 25 23.71 -19.48 -1.63
N LYS A 26 23.95 -18.83 -0.48
CA LYS A 26 24.10 -19.50 0.82
C LYS A 26 22.82 -20.25 1.23
N LEU A 27 21.66 -19.62 1.10
CA LEU A 27 20.37 -20.23 1.45
C LEU A 27 20.03 -21.45 0.59
N LEU A 28 20.35 -21.39 -0.70
CA LEU A 28 20.08 -22.47 -1.65
C LEU A 28 21.17 -23.54 -1.68
N LYS A 29 22.31 -23.30 -1.00
CA LYS A 29 23.49 -24.17 -1.03
C LYS A 29 23.96 -24.49 -2.46
N ILE A 30 23.96 -23.48 -3.34
CA ILE A 30 24.44 -23.60 -4.73
C ILE A 30 25.61 -22.65 -5.00
N THR A 31 26.41 -22.94 -6.03
CA THR A 31 27.51 -22.07 -6.41
C THR A 31 27.01 -20.72 -6.95
N PRO A 32 27.77 -19.62 -6.74
CA PRO A 32 27.41 -18.30 -7.29
C PRO A 32 27.19 -18.33 -8.81
N GLN A 33 27.99 -19.09 -9.55
CA GLN A 33 27.89 -19.23 -11.00
C GLN A 33 26.57 -19.91 -11.41
N ALA A 34 26.16 -20.97 -10.70
CA ALA A 34 24.86 -21.61 -10.94
C ALA A 34 23.71 -20.66 -10.62
N LEU A 35 23.79 -19.92 -9.52
CA LEU A 35 22.79 -18.92 -9.15
C LEU A 35 22.67 -17.83 -10.22
N HIS A 36 23.79 -17.26 -10.69
CA HIS A 36 23.78 -16.20 -11.70
C HIS A 36 23.11 -16.62 -13.01
N ARG A 37 23.27 -17.88 -13.43
CA ARG A 37 22.54 -18.42 -14.60
C ARG A 37 21.02 -18.39 -14.39
N HIS A 38 20.55 -18.82 -13.21
CA HIS A 38 19.12 -18.76 -12.88
C HIS A 38 18.61 -17.33 -12.76
N LEU A 39 19.34 -16.44 -12.09
CA LEU A 39 18.97 -15.03 -11.95
C LEU A 39 18.88 -14.33 -13.31
N LYS A 40 19.89 -14.51 -14.18
CA LYS A 40 19.88 -13.97 -15.55
C LYS A 40 18.65 -14.43 -16.33
N SER A 41 18.30 -15.71 -16.22
CA SER A 41 17.10 -16.25 -16.86
C SER A 41 15.81 -15.67 -16.27
N LEU A 42 15.71 -15.53 -14.95
CA LEU A 42 14.52 -14.97 -14.29
C LEU A 42 14.33 -13.48 -14.60
N VAL A 43 15.43 -12.73 -14.77
CA VAL A 43 15.41 -11.34 -15.25
C VAL A 43 14.94 -11.27 -16.70
N ALA A 44 15.48 -12.14 -17.57
CA ALA A 44 15.05 -12.21 -18.97
C ALA A 44 13.56 -12.58 -19.10
N GLU A 45 13.06 -13.44 -18.21
CA GLU A 45 11.64 -13.81 -18.09
C GLU A 45 10.76 -12.71 -17.44
N LYS A 46 11.34 -11.56 -17.05
CA LYS A 46 10.66 -10.43 -16.37
C LYS A 46 9.93 -10.85 -15.08
N ILE A 47 10.48 -11.84 -14.36
CA ILE A 47 9.94 -12.29 -13.06
C ILE A 47 10.58 -11.50 -11.92
N ILE A 48 11.88 -11.23 -12.04
CA ILE A 48 12.66 -10.46 -11.06
C ILE A 48 13.41 -9.32 -11.74
N GLN A 49 13.78 -8.31 -10.97
CA GLN A 49 14.67 -7.25 -11.41
C GLN A 49 15.82 -7.07 -10.43
N SER A 50 16.95 -6.59 -10.93
CA SER A 50 18.10 -6.19 -10.11
C SER A 50 18.00 -4.70 -9.78
N ARG A 51 18.20 -4.33 -8.51
CA ARG A 51 18.40 -2.94 -8.08
C ARG A 51 19.81 -2.72 -7.54
N GLY A 52 20.35 -1.53 -7.79
CA GLY A 52 21.66 -1.10 -7.33
C GLY A 52 22.82 -1.61 -8.19
N SER A 53 24.00 -1.02 -7.96
CA SER A 53 25.25 -1.42 -8.61
C SER A 53 26.01 -2.45 -7.77
N SER A 54 26.86 -3.24 -8.44
CA SER A 54 27.80 -4.13 -7.77
C SER A 54 28.67 -3.34 -6.79
N PRO A 55 28.96 -3.85 -5.57
CA PRO A 55 28.59 -5.16 -5.02
C PRO A 55 27.25 -5.16 -4.24
N LYS A 56 26.50 -4.04 -4.27
CA LYS A 56 25.27 -3.83 -3.49
C LYS A 56 24.01 -4.26 -4.23
N THR A 57 24.14 -5.00 -5.34
CA THR A 57 23.00 -5.46 -6.14
C THR A 57 22.09 -6.37 -5.32
N VAL A 58 20.79 -6.08 -5.33
CA VAL A 58 19.74 -6.90 -4.77
C VAL A 58 18.74 -7.29 -5.85
N TYR A 59 18.08 -8.44 -5.68
CA TYR A 59 17.02 -8.91 -6.56
C TYR A 59 15.68 -8.87 -5.84
N GLU A 60 14.65 -8.40 -6.55
CA GLU A 60 13.27 -8.28 -6.07
C GLU A 60 12.28 -8.77 -7.14
N ILE A 61 11.07 -9.13 -6.73
CA ILE A 61 10.00 -9.53 -7.66
C ILE A 61 9.49 -8.28 -8.41
N ILE A 62 9.42 -8.37 -9.74
CA ILE A 62 8.82 -7.30 -10.55
C ILE A 62 7.34 -7.16 -10.20
N GLY A 63 6.85 -5.93 -10.08
CA GLY A 63 5.44 -5.67 -9.85
C GLY A 63 5.00 -5.66 -8.40
N ARG A 64 5.93 -5.73 -7.44
CA ARG A 64 5.66 -5.57 -6.00
C ARG A 64 6.12 -4.19 -5.50
N PRO A 65 5.43 -3.61 -4.51
CA PRO A 65 5.87 -2.39 -3.83
C PRO A 65 6.93 -2.67 -2.77
N ASP A 66 7.82 -1.71 -2.50
CA ASP A 66 8.67 -1.73 -1.29
C ASP A 66 7.89 -1.12 -0.12
N LEU A 67 7.49 -1.96 0.83
CA LEU A 67 6.70 -1.57 1.99
C LEU A 67 7.50 -1.66 3.31
N GLU A 68 8.80 -1.94 3.27
CA GLU A 68 9.58 -2.19 4.50
C GLU A 68 9.60 -0.95 5.41
N LYS A 69 9.93 0.22 4.86
CA LYS A 69 10.03 1.45 5.64
C LYS A 69 8.71 1.86 6.29
N ILE A 70 7.61 1.77 5.54
CA ILE A 70 6.29 2.12 6.06
C ILE A 70 5.83 1.11 7.10
N LYS A 71 6.14 -0.18 6.91
CA LYS A 71 5.84 -1.20 7.91
C LYS A 71 6.55 -0.90 9.21
N ASP A 72 7.85 -0.63 9.16
CA ASP A 72 8.64 -0.30 10.35
C ASP A 72 8.09 0.96 11.04
N TRP A 73 7.79 2.01 10.27
CA TRP A 73 7.22 3.24 10.81
C TRP A 73 5.83 3.03 11.42
N PHE A 74 4.93 2.33 10.73
CA PHE A 74 3.54 2.12 11.15
C PHE A 74 3.45 1.24 12.40
N CYS A 75 4.37 0.28 12.53
CA CYS A 75 4.35 -0.71 13.61
C CYS A 75 5.23 -0.33 14.81
N SER A 76 6.10 0.67 14.67
CA SER A 76 7.01 1.06 15.76
C SER A 76 6.24 1.55 16.99
N SER A 77 6.69 1.20 18.20
CA SER A 77 6.14 1.77 19.44
C SER A 77 6.64 3.20 19.72
N LYS A 78 7.80 3.56 19.17
CA LYS A 78 8.44 4.87 19.34
C LYS A 78 8.99 5.35 18.00
N ILE A 79 8.63 6.56 17.61
CA ILE A 79 9.20 7.19 16.41
C ILE A 79 10.34 8.09 16.89
N THR A 80 11.56 7.75 16.49
CA THR A 80 12.77 8.51 16.84
C THR A 80 13.07 9.62 15.85
N GLN A 81 12.64 9.48 14.59
CA GLN A 81 12.73 10.50 13.54
C GLN A 81 11.53 10.37 12.60
N ASN A 82 11.01 11.52 12.14
CA ASN A 82 9.95 11.54 11.14
C ASN A 82 10.53 11.20 9.76
N PRO A 83 10.06 10.13 9.12
CA PRO A 83 10.44 9.84 7.75
C PRO A 83 10.04 10.97 6.82
N SER A 84 10.84 11.24 5.78
CA SER A 84 10.50 12.24 4.75
C SER A 84 9.17 11.96 4.06
N ASP A 85 8.73 10.70 4.04
CA ASP A 85 7.47 10.24 3.44
C ASP A 85 6.22 10.60 4.25
N ILE A 86 6.36 11.19 5.45
CA ILE A 86 5.24 11.71 6.23
C ILE A 86 4.78 13.06 5.71
N SER A 87 3.49 13.17 5.46
CA SER A 87 2.77 14.42 5.31
C SER A 87 2.18 14.82 6.66
N GLU A 88 2.89 15.67 7.39
CA GLU A 88 2.50 16.11 8.74
C GLU A 88 1.22 16.94 8.73
N THR A 89 0.95 17.66 7.63
CA THR A 89 -0.25 18.48 7.45
C THR A 89 -0.98 18.12 6.16
N ARG A 90 -2.27 18.49 6.10
CA ARG A 90 -3.10 18.32 4.90
C ARG A 90 -2.49 19.03 3.69
N ASP A 91 -1.94 20.23 3.87
CA ASP A 91 -1.32 21.00 2.77
C ASP A 91 -0.07 20.30 2.22
N VAL A 92 0.75 19.71 3.09
CA VAL A 92 1.90 18.90 2.67
C VAL A 92 1.43 17.66 1.90
N PHE A 93 0.37 17.00 2.35
CA PHE A 93 -0.25 15.88 1.61
C PHE A 93 -0.74 16.31 0.22
N GLN A 94 -1.51 17.40 0.13
CA GLN A 94 -2.02 17.91 -1.14
C GLN A 94 -0.90 18.35 -2.09
N GLY A 95 0.15 18.98 -1.56
CA GLY A 95 1.36 19.31 -2.33
C GLY A 95 2.05 18.08 -2.91
N ARG A 96 2.11 16.97 -2.16
CA ARG A 96 2.66 15.70 -2.66
C ARG A 96 1.73 14.99 -3.63
N LEU A 97 0.42 15.06 -3.43
CA LEU A 97 -0.58 14.49 -4.33
C LEU A 97 -0.44 15.06 -5.74
N ASN A 98 -0.09 16.35 -5.85
CA ASN A 98 0.20 17.00 -7.13
C ASN A 98 1.35 16.37 -7.91
N LYS A 99 2.26 15.61 -7.27
CA LYS A 99 3.34 14.88 -7.97
C LYS A 99 2.80 13.77 -8.87
N PHE A 100 1.54 13.36 -8.72
CA PHE A 100 0.92 12.46 -9.71
C PHE A 100 0.85 13.07 -11.10
N LYS A 101 0.91 14.39 -11.26
CA LYS A 101 1.00 15.03 -12.57
C LYS A 101 2.22 14.55 -13.36
N ASP A 102 3.30 14.16 -12.67
CA ASP A 102 4.50 13.61 -13.29
C ASP A 102 4.25 12.21 -13.91
N LEU A 103 3.21 11.51 -13.45
CA LEU A 103 2.80 10.21 -14.00
C LEU A 103 2.03 10.32 -15.32
N LYS A 104 1.67 11.54 -15.78
CA LYS A 104 0.88 11.73 -17.00
C LYS A 104 1.46 10.98 -18.20
N LYS A 105 2.79 11.01 -18.37
CA LYS A 105 3.49 10.31 -19.47
C LYS A 105 3.38 8.78 -19.35
N SER A 106 3.48 8.24 -18.13
CA SER A 106 3.40 6.80 -17.88
C SER A 106 1.96 6.27 -17.97
N LEU A 107 0.97 7.05 -17.55
CA LEU A 107 -0.43 6.64 -17.56
C LEU A 107 -1.09 6.76 -18.93
N GLN A 108 -0.62 7.68 -19.78
CA GLN A 108 -1.17 7.97 -21.11
C GLN A 108 -2.70 8.21 -21.12
N SER A 109 -3.26 8.63 -19.98
CA SER A 109 -4.69 8.83 -19.80
C SER A 109 -4.96 9.88 -18.73
N ASP A 110 -5.50 11.02 -19.15
CA ASP A 110 -5.87 12.11 -18.23
C ASP A 110 -7.03 11.71 -17.31
N ASN A 111 -7.98 10.92 -17.83
CA ASN A 111 -9.09 10.39 -17.02
C ASN A 111 -8.57 9.46 -15.91
N LEU A 112 -7.67 8.53 -16.25
CA LEU A 112 -7.06 7.64 -15.26
C LEU A 112 -6.28 8.44 -14.19
N LEU A 113 -5.52 9.45 -14.61
CA LEU A 113 -4.80 10.33 -13.70
C LEU A 113 -5.75 11.08 -12.75
N ALA A 114 -6.84 11.63 -13.26
CA ALA A 114 -7.84 12.32 -12.44
C ALA A 114 -8.51 11.37 -11.43
N LEU A 115 -8.81 10.13 -11.83
CA LEU A 115 -9.35 9.10 -10.93
C LEU A 115 -8.34 8.70 -9.85
N ILE A 116 -7.06 8.56 -10.19
CA ILE A 116 -6.00 8.27 -9.22
C ILE A 116 -5.86 9.40 -8.20
N ILE A 117 -5.80 10.66 -8.67
CA ILE A 117 -5.67 11.84 -7.80
C ILE A 117 -6.86 11.95 -6.85
N SER A 118 -8.09 11.89 -7.39
CA SER A 118 -9.31 12.00 -6.58
C SER A 118 -9.43 10.86 -5.57
N THR A 119 -9.26 9.61 -5.99
CA THR A 119 -9.34 8.43 -5.11
C THR A 119 -8.30 8.50 -3.99
N THR A 120 -7.06 8.87 -4.33
CA THR A 120 -5.98 8.99 -3.34
C THR A 120 -6.21 10.16 -2.40
N GLY A 121 -6.70 11.29 -2.92
CA GLY A 121 -7.05 12.47 -2.14
C GLY A 121 -8.12 12.17 -1.09
N GLU A 122 -9.18 11.46 -1.46
CA GLU A 122 -10.25 11.05 -0.53
C GLU A 122 -9.72 10.17 0.61
N ILE A 123 -8.92 9.14 0.30
CA ILE A 123 -8.31 8.30 1.34
C ILE A 123 -7.39 9.12 2.25
N GLY A 124 -6.49 9.93 1.68
CA GLY A 124 -5.50 10.66 2.47
C GLY A 124 -6.10 11.79 3.31
N ASN A 125 -7.13 12.47 2.80
CA ASN A 125 -7.82 13.50 3.57
C ASN A 125 -8.50 12.93 4.82
N ASN A 126 -9.04 11.70 4.76
CA ASN A 126 -9.63 11.03 5.92
C ASN A 126 -8.62 10.85 7.06
N SER A 127 -7.33 10.64 6.75
CA SER A 127 -6.28 10.56 7.76
C SER A 127 -6.12 11.85 8.57
N PHE A 128 -6.56 13.00 8.06
CA PHE A 128 -6.56 14.29 8.77
C PHE A 128 -7.91 14.59 9.42
N ASP A 129 -9.00 14.36 8.69
CA ASP A 129 -10.35 14.71 9.12
C ASP A 129 -10.79 13.95 10.37
N HIS A 130 -10.34 12.71 10.53
CA HIS A 130 -10.75 11.83 11.63
C HIS A 130 -9.75 11.73 12.78
N ASN A 131 -8.55 12.29 12.61
CA ASN A 131 -7.46 12.14 13.57
C ASN A 131 -6.94 13.46 14.14
N MET A 132 -7.57 14.60 13.86
CA MET A 132 -7.15 15.90 14.40
C MET A 132 -6.99 15.84 15.93
N GLY A 133 -5.74 15.94 16.40
CA GLY A 133 -5.37 15.82 17.83
C GLY A 133 -5.41 14.40 18.42
N GLN A 134 -5.49 13.35 17.59
CA GLN A 134 -5.68 11.94 18.00
C GLN A 134 -4.65 10.98 17.38
N TRP A 135 -3.55 11.47 16.81
CA TRP A 135 -2.46 10.62 16.34
C TRP A 135 -1.60 10.09 17.48
N SER A 136 -1.26 8.80 17.43
CA SER A 136 -0.33 8.17 18.35
C SER A 136 1.12 8.50 17.95
N GLY A 137 1.65 9.58 18.51
CA GLY A 137 3.04 10.01 18.34
C GLY A 137 3.15 11.12 17.31
N VAL A 138 3.25 10.76 16.02
CA VAL A 138 3.52 11.71 14.93
C VAL A 138 2.24 12.05 14.19
N PRO A 139 1.90 13.34 14.03
CA PRO A 139 0.71 13.75 13.30
C PRO A 139 0.84 13.50 11.79
N GLY A 140 -0.32 13.38 11.15
CA GLY A 140 -0.44 13.26 9.70
C GLY A 140 -0.43 11.82 9.19
N CYS A 141 -0.05 11.65 7.93
CA CYS A 141 -0.06 10.34 7.26
C CYS A 141 1.23 10.11 6.46
N TRP A 142 1.69 8.87 6.42
CA TRP A 142 2.60 8.41 5.40
C TRP A 142 1.90 8.44 4.04
N PHE A 143 2.55 9.02 3.04
CA PHE A 143 2.08 8.98 1.65
C PHE A 143 3.26 8.78 0.68
N ASN A 144 3.19 7.71 -0.10
CA ASN A 144 4.17 7.42 -1.15
C ASN A 144 3.48 6.64 -2.29
N PHE A 145 4.04 6.71 -3.50
CA PHE A 145 3.65 5.89 -4.63
C PHE A 145 4.89 5.37 -5.39
N GLN A 146 4.75 4.18 -5.96
CA GLN A 146 5.80 3.51 -6.71
C GLN A 146 5.22 2.86 -7.96
N ILE A 147 5.91 3.01 -9.09
CA ILE A 147 5.69 2.15 -10.26
C ILE A 147 6.59 0.92 -10.14
N SER A 148 6.00 -0.26 -10.30
CA SER A 148 6.70 -1.54 -10.32
C SER A 148 6.08 -2.43 -11.39
N GLY A 149 6.87 -2.82 -12.40
CA GLY A 149 6.34 -3.49 -13.58
C GLY A 149 5.21 -2.68 -14.23
N LYS A 150 4.06 -3.33 -14.47
CA LYS A 150 2.84 -2.72 -15.02
C LYS A 150 1.87 -2.18 -13.97
N PHE A 151 2.34 -1.91 -12.76
CA PHE A 151 1.49 -1.50 -11.64
C PHE A 151 1.98 -0.20 -11.02
N LEU A 152 1.05 0.74 -10.82
CA LEU A 152 1.19 1.86 -9.91
C LEU A 152 0.66 1.44 -8.54
N TRP A 153 1.52 1.48 -7.55
CA TRP A 153 1.22 1.22 -6.15
C TRP A 153 1.16 2.53 -5.40
N ILE A 154 0.14 2.72 -4.58
CA ILE A 154 -0.06 3.92 -3.78
C ILE A 154 -0.34 3.48 -2.35
N VAL A 155 0.43 4.01 -1.40
CA VAL A 155 0.29 3.67 0.01
C VAL A 155 -0.03 4.92 0.82
N ILE A 156 -1.05 4.80 1.66
CA ILE A 156 -1.44 5.80 2.65
C ILE A 156 -1.57 5.08 3.98
N ALA A 157 -0.91 5.59 5.01
CA ALA A 157 -1.09 5.07 6.37
C ALA A 157 -1.02 6.19 7.40
N ASP A 158 -1.85 6.11 8.43
CA ASP A 158 -1.83 7.04 9.57
C ASP A 158 -1.82 6.26 10.88
N ARG A 159 -1.19 6.83 11.91
CA ARG A 159 -1.16 6.25 13.25
C ARG A 159 -2.26 6.82 14.15
N GLY A 160 -3.42 7.09 13.55
CA GLY A 160 -4.55 7.72 14.19
C GLY A 160 -5.32 6.81 15.15
N GLN A 161 -6.58 7.16 15.39
CA GLN A 161 -7.44 6.44 16.32
C GLN A 161 -8.07 5.17 15.70
N GLY A 162 -7.98 5.01 14.38
CA GLY A 162 -8.59 3.91 13.62
C GLY A 162 -10.09 4.13 13.33
N ILE A 163 -10.64 3.29 12.44
CA ILE A 163 -12.00 3.44 11.92
C ILE A 163 -13.04 3.09 12.98
N PHE A 164 -12.88 1.96 13.69
CA PHE A 164 -13.83 1.55 14.73
C PHE A 164 -14.04 2.63 15.79
N LYS A 165 -12.96 3.11 16.41
CA LYS A 165 -13.03 4.17 17.42
C LYS A 165 -13.60 5.49 16.87
N SER A 166 -13.40 5.78 15.58
CA SER A 166 -14.00 6.95 14.93
C SER A 166 -15.51 6.79 14.77
N LEU A 167 -15.97 5.62 14.31
CA LEU A 167 -17.38 5.37 14.03
C LEU A 167 -18.20 5.09 15.29
N SER A 168 -17.64 4.44 16.30
CA SER A 168 -18.34 4.19 17.57
C SER A 168 -18.74 5.45 18.33
N LYS A 169 -18.10 6.60 18.04
CA LYS A 169 -18.51 7.91 18.56
C LYS A 169 -19.81 8.42 17.94
N VAL A 170 -20.13 7.95 16.74
CA VAL A 170 -21.31 8.35 15.95
C VAL A 170 -22.41 7.30 16.04
N ASP A 171 -22.02 6.03 16.08
CA ASP A 171 -22.93 4.89 16.19
C ASP A 171 -22.36 3.86 17.17
N ALA A 172 -22.89 3.87 18.39
CA ALA A 172 -22.48 2.96 19.45
C ALA A 172 -22.93 1.50 19.22
N SER A 173 -23.77 1.23 18.20
CA SER A 173 -24.22 -0.13 17.88
C SER A 173 -23.17 -0.96 17.13
N ILE A 174 -22.15 -0.31 16.56
CA ILE A 174 -21.04 -0.97 15.86
C ILE A 174 -20.24 -1.80 16.87
N LYS A 175 -20.08 -3.10 16.59
CA LYS A 175 -19.59 -4.07 17.58
C LYS A 175 -18.09 -4.26 17.56
N ASN A 176 -17.47 -4.16 16.38
CA ASN A 176 -16.08 -4.55 16.19
C ASN A 176 -15.44 -3.86 14.96
N ASP A 177 -14.13 -4.08 14.79
CA ASP A 177 -13.34 -3.54 13.69
C ASP A 177 -13.86 -3.97 12.31
N ASP A 178 -14.27 -5.24 12.16
CA ASP A 178 -14.74 -5.78 10.88
C ASP A 178 -16.04 -5.10 10.42
N GLU A 179 -16.99 -4.96 11.33
CA GLU A 179 -18.23 -4.26 11.08
C GLU A 179 -17.97 -2.78 10.78
N ALA A 180 -17.12 -2.11 11.57
CA ALA A 180 -16.78 -0.72 11.33
C ALA A 180 -16.14 -0.49 9.96
N LEU A 181 -15.20 -1.35 9.56
CA LEU A 181 -14.48 -1.22 8.30
C LEU A 181 -15.40 -1.49 7.09
N LYS A 182 -16.31 -2.47 7.20
CA LYS A 182 -17.35 -2.70 6.19
C LYS A 182 -18.30 -1.51 6.09
N ILE A 183 -18.82 -1.02 7.22
CA ILE A 183 -19.72 0.14 7.25
C ILE A 183 -19.04 1.36 6.63
N ALA A 184 -17.77 1.61 6.96
CA ALA A 184 -17.02 2.75 6.42
C ALA A 184 -16.93 2.76 4.89
N PHE A 185 -16.80 1.60 4.26
CA PHE A 185 -16.69 1.48 2.79
C PHE A 185 -18.03 1.26 2.09
N GLU A 186 -18.99 0.59 2.72
CA GLU A 186 -20.23 0.13 2.07
C GLU A 186 -21.47 0.94 2.47
N LYS A 187 -21.55 1.42 3.71
CA LYS A 187 -22.75 2.10 4.22
C LYS A 187 -22.58 3.62 4.20
N GLN A 188 -23.68 4.29 3.86
CA GLN A 188 -23.78 5.73 4.06
C GLN A 188 -24.04 5.98 5.55
N ILE A 189 -23.01 6.40 6.29
CA ILE A 189 -23.22 6.96 7.62
C ILE A 189 -23.58 8.43 7.44
N SER A 190 -24.87 8.72 7.34
CA SER A 190 -25.41 10.09 7.30
C SER A 190 -25.33 10.73 8.70
N GLY A 191 -24.12 10.93 9.20
CA GLY A 191 -23.88 11.28 10.60
C GLY A 191 -24.04 12.77 10.97
N ARG A 192 -24.12 13.69 9.99
CA ARG A 192 -24.29 15.14 10.26
C ARG A 192 -25.03 15.86 9.14
N SER A 193 -26.30 16.19 9.35
CA SER A 193 -26.93 17.30 8.61
C SER A 193 -26.32 18.61 9.14
N PRO A 194 -25.87 19.58 8.31
CA PRO A 194 -26.20 19.78 6.89
C PRO A 194 -25.07 19.46 5.89
N GLU A 195 -23.98 18.79 6.28
CA GLU A 195 -22.87 18.51 5.36
C GLU A 195 -22.98 17.11 4.74
N ARG A 196 -22.77 17.01 3.42
CA ARG A 196 -22.60 15.74 2.68
C ARG A 196 -21.27 15.02 3.04
N ARG A 197 -20.94 14.86 4.32
CA ARG A 197 -19.81 14.04 4.78
C ARG A 197 -20.25 12.58 4.89
N GLY A 198 -19.36 11.66 4.51
CA GLY A 198 -19.63 10.20 4.50
C GLY A 198 -19.70 9.56 3.11
N ASN A 199 -19.49 10.31 2.02
CA ASN A 199 -19.48 9.76 0.65
C ASN A 199 -18.08 9.43 0.10
N GLY A 200 -17.00 9.88 0.76
CA GLY A 200 -15.64 9.77 0.23
C GLY A 200 -15.21 8.32 -0.03
N LEU A 201 -15.37 7.42 0.96
CA LEU A 201 -15.01 6.01 0.81
C LEU A 201 -15.92 5.25 -0.16
N LYS A 202 -17.21 5.61 -0.23
CA LYS A 202 -18.13 5.08 -1.23
C LYS A 202 -17.73 5.49 -2.65
N TYR A 203 -17.32 6.74 -2.83
CA TYR A 203 -16.78 7.23 -4.09
C TYR A 203 -15.49 6.49 -4.48
N VAL A 204 -14.58 6.30 -3.54
CA VAL A 204 -13.37 5.46 -3.73
C VAL A 204 -13.75 4.06 -4.18
N LEU A 205 -14.71 3.43 -3.50
CA LEU A 205 -15.15 2.08 -3.83
C LEU A 205 -15.73 2.00 -5.25
N ASN A 206 -16.58 2.96 -5.63
CA ASN A 206 -17.13 3.05 -6.99
C ASN A 206 -16.02 3.22 -8.05
N ASN A 207 -14.99 4.02 -7.77
CA ASN A 207 -13.86 4.18 -8.69
C ASN A 207 -13.04 2.91 -8.85
N ILE A 208 -12.86 2.14 -7.78
CA ILE A 208 -12.13 0.87 -7.79
C ILE A 208 -12.94 -0.23 -8.50
N LEU A 209 -14.24 -0.35 -8.20
CA LEU A 209 -15.10 -1.40 -8.77
C LEU A 209 -15.59 -1.10 -10.19
N GLY A 210 -15.61 0.17 -10.59
CA GLY A 210 -16.16 0.58 -11.88
C GLY A 210 -15.31 0.23 -13.10
N ASN A 211 -14.09 -0.29 -12.93
CA ASN A 211 -13.20 -0.70 -14.02
C ASN A 211 -12.24 -1.81 -13.59
N GLU A 212 -11.72 -2.56 -14.56
CA GLU A 212 -10.69 -3.59 -14.36
C GLU A 212 -9.30 -3.00 -14.07
N ASN A 213 -8.39 -3.87 -13.62
CA ASN A 213 -7.02 -3.57 -13.24
C ASN A 213 -6.90 -2.53 -12.13
N ARG A 214 -7.77 -2.62 -11.12
CA ARG A 214 -7.79 -1.73 -9.96
C ARG A 214 -8.01 -2.52 -8.69
N GLY A 215 -7.37 -2.10 -7.62
CA GLY A 215 -7.50 -2.78 -6.35
C GLY A 215 -7.19 -1.88 -5.19
N ILE A 216 -7.88 -2.13 -4.08
CA ILE A 216 -7.60 -1.51 -2.80
C ILE A 216 -7.63 -2.59 -1.73
N ALA A 217 -6.73 -2.51 -0.77
CA ALA A 217 -6.84 -3.19 0.51
C ALA A 217 -6.64 -2.18 1.63
N CYS A 218 -7.43 -2.32 2.69
CA CYS A 218 -7.37 -1.43 3.84
C CYS A 218 -7.36 -2.27 5.12
N HIS A 219 -6.57 -1.82 6.09
CA HIS A 219 -6.43 -2.40 7.42
C HIS A 219 -6.67 -1.31 8.45
N SER A 220 -7.55 -1.56 9.42
CA SER A 220 -7.71 -0.76 10.63
C SER A 220 -8.08 -1.64 11.82
N GLY A 221 -7.41 -1.45 12.96
CA GLY A 221 -7.59 -2.33 14.12
C GLY A 221 -7.19 -3.76 13.77
N ARG A 222 -8.10 -4.72 13.96
CA ARG A 222 -7.93 -6.13 13.59
C ARG A 222 -8.54 -6.52 12.24
N ALA A 223 -9.24 -5.60 11.59
CA ALA A 223 -9.99 -5.89 10.39
C ALA A 223 -9.21 -5.56 9.12
N GLN A 224 -9.46 -6.34 8.07
CA GLN A 224 -8.96 -6.09 6.73
C GLN A 224 -10.08 -6.25 5.72
N ILE A 225 -10.02 -5.43 4.67
CA ILE A 225 -10.91 -5.52 3.51
C ILE A 225 -10.08 -5.43 2.24
N CYS A 226 -10.64 -5.92 1.14
CA CYS A 226 -10.13 -5.59 -0.18
C CYS A 226 -11.24 -5.57 -1.22
N TYR A 227 -11.06 -4.75 -2.25
CA TYR A 227 -12.00 -4.60 -3.36
C TYR A 227 -11.27 -4.44 -4.69
N GLY A 228 -11.98 -4.71 -5.79
CA GLY A 228 -11.44 -4.70 -7.15
C GLY A 228 -10.71 -5.99 -7.51
N ASP A 229 -10.44 -6.20 -8.79
CA ASP A 229 -9.76 -7.40 -9.32
C ASP A 229 -8.31 -7.51 -8.83
N LEU A 230 -7.67 -6.38 -8.49
CA LEU A 230 -6.36 -6.34 -7.84
C LEU A 230 -6.43 -6.26 -6.30
N GLY A 231 -7.63 -6.27 -5.69
CA GLY A 231 -7.79 -6.16 -4.24
C GLY A 231 -7.05 -7.24 -3.46
N MET A 232 -7.22 -8.51 -3.86
CA MET A 232 -6.50 -9.64 -3.27
C MET A 232 -4.98 -9.54 -3.46
N LYS A 233 -4.53 -8.87 -4.52
CA LYS A 233 -3.11 -8.60 -4.73
C LYS A 233 -2.60 -7.60 -3.69
N CYS A 234 -3.32 -6.51 -3.44
CA CYS A 234 -3.01 -5.57 -2.37
C CYS A 234 -2.99 -6.25 -1.00
N LEU A 235 -4.00 -7.07 -0.70
CA LEU A 235 -4.11 -7.75 0.59
C LEU A 235 -2.92 -8.69 0.85
N LYS A 236 -2.46 -9.43 -0.16
CA LYS A 236 -1.27 -10.29 -0.08
C LYS A 236 0.02 -9.53 0.25
N GLU A 237 0.18 -8.32 -0.29
CA GLU A 237 1.32 -7.46 0.07
C GLU A 237 1.27 -6.99 1.53
N MET A 238 0.07 -6.95 2.11
CA MET A 238 -0.20 -6.54 3.49
C MET A 238 -0.20 -7.71 4.50
N GLU A 239 -0.19 -8.98 4.08
CA GLU A 239 -0.30 -10.16 4.97
C GLU A 239 0.73 -10.18 6.10
N ASN A 240 1.89 -9.55 5.91
CA ASN A 240 2.96 -9.50 6.91
C ASN A 240 2.89 -8.27 7.83
N PHE A 241 1.85 -7.44 7.74
CA PHE A 241 1.63 -6.32 8.65
C PHE A 241 0.96 -6.82 9.94
N PRO A 242 1.45 -6.41 11.12
CA PRO A 242 0.84 -6.81 12.38
C PRO A 242 -0.59 -6.25 12.48
N LEU A 243 -1.56 -7.14 12.72
CA LEU A 243 -3.00 -6.84 12.87
C LEU A 243 -3.36 -6.05 14.14
N ARG A 244 -2.40 -5.40 14.80
CA ARG A 244 -2.60 -4.62 16.02
C ARG A 244 -1.84 -3.31 15.91
N SER A 245 -2.39 -2.38 15.13
CA SER A 245 -1.94 -1.00 15.13
C SER A 245 -3.13 -0.07 15.34
N TYR A 246 -2.89 1.02 16.05
CA TYR A 246 -3.81 2.14 16.12
C TYR A 246 -3.63 2.95 14.83
N GLY A 247 -4.72 3.13 14.07
CA GLY A 247 -4.72 3.90 12.82
C GLY A 247 -5.28 3.14 11.62
N THR A 248 -4.84 3.55 10.42
CA THR A 248 -5.24 2.92 9.16
C THR A 248 -4.04 2.69 8.25
N PHE A 249 -4.06 1.60 7.49
CA PHE A 249 -3.11 1.32 6.41
C PHE A 249 -3.88 0.95 5.15
N THR A 250 -3.69 1.70 4.08
CA THR A 250 -4.37 1.50 2.81
C THR A 250 -3.36 1.36 1.69
N LEU A 251 -3.49 0.28 0.91
CA LEU A 251 -2.70 0.01 -0.28
C LEU A 251 -3.61 -0.05 -1.50
N MET A 252 -3.34 0.80 -2.48
CA MET A 252 -4.02 0.79 -3.77
C MET A 252 -3.07 0.32 -4.88
N CYS A 253 -3.62 -0.39 -5.85
CA CYS A 253 -2.91 -0.87 -7.01
C CYS A 253 -3.71 -0.54 -8.27
N TRP A 254 -3.04 0.06 -9.25
CA TRP A 254 -3.59 0.38 -10.55
C TRP A 254 -2.73 -0.27 -11.62
N GLY A 255 -3.33 -1.06 -12.51
CA GLY A 255 -2.64 -1.52 -13.71
C GLY A 255 -2.44 -0.36 -14.68
N ILE A 256 -1.20 -0.23 -15.17
CA ILE A 256 -0.79 0.78 -16.14
C ILE A 256 -0.27 0.06 -17.39
N LYS A 257 -0.42 0.70 -18.56
CA LYS A 257 -0.02 0.11 -19.85
C LYS A 257 1.49 0.09 -20.03
#